data_AF-A0A5B6WU16-F1
#
_entry.id   AF-A0A5B6WU16-F1
#
_cell.length_a   1.000
_cell.length_b   1.000
_cell.length_c   1.000
_cell.angle_alpha   90.00
_cell.angle_beta   90.00
_cell.angle_gamma   90.00
#
_symmetry.space_group_name_H-M   'P 1'
#
loop_
_entity.id
_entity.type
_entity.pdbx_description
1 polymer ?
#
loop_
_entity_poly.entity_id
_entity_poly.type
_entity_poly.pdbx_seq_one_letter_code
_entity_poly.pdbx_strand_id
1 'polypeptide(L)'
;MAPCEALYGQKCRTPLCLTKLVERKLLGPEVVQESEGKIKFIYDRLKATSDRQKSMLGMKGNLSLRFIGPYQIFKRVDQLHISLNYLQN
;
A
#
# COMPACT_ATOMS: atom_id res chain seq x y z
N MET A 1 -10.84 22.42 8.38
CA MET A 1 -9.76 23.40 8.16
C MET A 1 -8.69 23.13 9.20
N ALA A 2 -7.45 22.82 8.80
CA ALA A 2 -6.42 22.47 9.77
C ALA A 2 -5.99 23.73 10.55
N PRO A 3 -5.62 23.63 11.85
CA PRO A 3 -5.40 24.80 12.72
C PRO A 3 -4.47 25.87 12.13
N CYS A 4 -3.47 25.42 11.37
CA CYS A 4 -2.44 26.27 10.79
C CYS A 4 -2.94 27.10 9.58
N GLU A 5 -3.96 26.63 8.84
CA GLU A 5 -4.55 27.36 7.70
C GLU A 5 -5.36 28.57 8.17
N ALA A 6 -6.02 28.45 9.33
CA ALA A 6 -6.83 29.52 9.90
C ALA A 6 -6.00 30.68 10.46
N LEU A 7 -4.77 30.42 10.92
CA LEU A 7 -3.92 31.42 11.57
C LEU A 7 -3.11 32.27 10.58
N TYR A 8 -2.71 31.70 9.44
CA TYR A 8 -1.78 32.37 8.53
C TYR A 8 -2.34 32.57 7.12
N GLY A 9 -3.57 32.11 6.84
CA GLY A 9 -4.22 32.26 5.53
C GLY A 9 -3.49 31.54 4.38
N GLN A 10 -2.49 30.71 4.70
CA GLN A 10 -1.67 29.99 3.73
C GLN A 10 -1.83 28.50 3.94
N LYS A 11 -2.03 27.75 2.84
CA LYS A 11 -2.00 26.28 2.85
C LYS A 11 -0.66 25.84 3.41
N CYS A 12 -0.67 25.24 4.58
CA CYS A 12 0.55 24.95 5.32
C CYS A 12 1.43 24.02 4.50
N ARG A 13 2.59 24.51 4.08
CA ARG A 13 3.65 23.64 3.55
C ARG A 13 4.30 22.98 4.76
N THR A 14 3.87 21.76 5.06
CA THR A 14 4.51 20.92 6.06
C THR A 14 6.01 20.80 5.74
N PRO A 15 6.92 20.77 6.73
CA PRO A 15 8.37 20.67 6.47
C PRO A 15 8.73 19.53 5.50
N LEU A 16 7.99 18.41 5.58
CA LEU A 16 8.09 17.26 4.68
C LEU A 16 7.91 17.57 3.19
N CYS A 17 7.04 18.52 2.82
CA CYS A 17 6.85 18.88 1.41
C CYS A 17 7.87 19.91 0.92
N LEU A 18 8.49 20.69 1.82
CA LEU A 18 9.64 21.53 1.50
C LEU A 18 10.88 20.69 1.21
N THR A 19 11.15 19.64 1.99
CA THR A 19 12.33 18.77 1.79
C THR A 19 12.34 18.13 0.40
N LYS A 20 11.21 17.57 -0.05
CA LYS A 20 11.08 16.97 -1.40
C LYS A 20 11.32 17.98 -2.54
N LEU A 21 10.93 19.24 -2.32
CA LEU A 21 11.16 20.33 -3.29
C LEU A 21 12.62 20.79 -3.30
N VAL A 22 13.26 20.84 -2.13
CA VAL A 22 14.68 21.16 -1.98
C VAL A 22 15.54 20.06 -2.59
N GLU A 23 15.26 18.80 -2.31
CA GLU A 23 15.98 17.64 -2.89
C GLU A 23 15.88 17.64 -4.42
N ARG A 24 14.71 17.91 -5.00
CA ARG A 24 14.54 18.03 -6.46
C ARG A 24 15.23 19.24 -7.08
N LYS A 25 15.51 20.29 -6.29
CA LYS A 25 16.22 21.48 -6.74
C LYS A 25 17.74 21.34 -6.58
N LEU A 26 18.17 20.54 -5.60
CA LEU A 26 19.57 20.26 -5.28
C LEU A 26 20.13 19.11 -6.14
N LEU A 27 19.33 18.07 -6.35
CA LEU A 27 19.63 16.96 -7.24
C LEU A 27 19.15 17.35 -8.64
N GLY A 28 20.05 17.31 -9.62
CA GLY A 28 19.71 17.65 -11.00
C GLY A 28 18.58 16.78 -11.56
N PRO A 29 17.84 17.27 -12.58
CA PRO A 29 16.69 16.57 -13.15
C PRO A 29 17.04 15.18 -13.72
N GLU A 30 18.27 15.01 -14.22
CA GLU A 30 18.78 13.71 -14.69
C GLU A 30 18.81 12.66 -13.58
N VAL A 31 19.30 13.03 -12.39
CA VAL A 31 19.38 12.13 -11.23
C VAL A 31 17.99 11.75 -10.72
N VAL A 32 17.06 12.71 -10.72
CA VAL A 32 15.66 12.46 -10.35
C VAL A 32 15.02 11.48 -11.33
N GLN A 33 15.16 11.70 -12.64
CA GLN A 33 14.60 10.81 -13.66
C GLN A 33 15.19 9.40 -13.61
N GLU A 34 16.51 9.30 -13.42
CA GLU A 34 17.19 8.01 -13.27
C GLU A 34 16.67 7.25 -12.04
N SER A 35 16.49 7.96 -10.91
CA SER A 35 15.96 7.37 -9.68
C SER A 35 14.51 6.91 -9.82
N GLU A 36 13.66 7.69 -10.49
CA GLU A 36 12.27 7.34 -10.77
C GLU A 36 12.18 6.09 -11.66
N GLY A 37 13.05 5.98 -12.66
CA GLY A 37 13.16 4.78 -13.51
C GLY A 37 13.54 3.53 -12.70
N LYS A 38 14.53 3.64 -11.81
CA LYS A 38 14.95 2.55 -10.92
C LYS A 38 13.84 2.15 -9.93
N ILE A 39 13.14 3.12 -9.34
CA ILE A 39 12.01 2.87 -8.44
C ILE A 39 10.89 2.13 -9.18
N LYS A 40 10.54 2.58 -10.39
CA LYS A 40 9.51 1.93 -11.21
C LYS A 40 9.88 0.49 -11.55
N PHE A 41 11.13 0.25 -11.94
CA PHE A 41 11.64 -1.09 -12.21
C PHE A 41 11.53 -2.03 -11.00
N ILE A 42 11.91 -1.56 -9.81
CA ILE A 42 11.79 -2.34 -8.57
C ILE A 42 10.31 -2.63 -8.27
N TYR A 43 9.45 -1.63 -8.40
CA TYR A 43 8.01 -1.77 -8.17
C TYR A 43 7.38 -2.81 -9.10
N ASP A 44 7.68 -2.76 -10.39
CA ASP A 44 7.16 -3.71 -11.38
C ASP A 44 7.62 -5.14 -11.07
N ARG A 45 8.87 -5.32 -10.64
CA ARG A 45 9.41 -6.63 -10.25
C ARG A 45 8.78 -7.17 -8.98
N LEU A 46 8.54 -6.31 -7.99
CA LEU A 46 7.82 -6.68 -6.77
C LEU A 46 6.38 -7.07 -7.08
N LYS A 47 5.69 -6.29 -7.92
CA LYS A 47 4.32 -6.56 -8.35
C LYS A 47 4.22 -7.89 -9.09
N ALA A 48 5.10 -8.13 -10.07
CA ALA A 48 5.15 -9.40 -10.81
C ALA A 48 5.40 -10.60 -9.88
N THR A 49 6.26 -10.44 -8.87
CA THR A 49 6.53 -11.49 -7.87
C THR A 49 5.31 -11.74 -6.99
N SER A 50 4.65 -10.69 -6.50
CA SER A 50 3.39 -10.77 -5.76
C SER A 50 2.30 -11.46 -6.59
N ASP A 51 2.13 -11.07 -7.85
CA ASP A 51 1.11 -11.62 -8.74
C ASP A 51 1.39 -13.10 -9.06
N ARG A 52 2.68 -13.46 -9.25
CA ARG A 52 3.11 -14.85 -9.36
C ARG A 52 2.83 -15.63 -8.08
N GLN A 53 3.13 -15.09 -6.91
CA GLN A 53 2.84 -15.74 -5.63
C GLN A 53 1.34 -16.00 -5.47
N LYS A 54 0.50 -15.00 -5.77
CA LYS A 54 -0.96 -15.15 -5.77
C LYS A 54 -1.43 -16.22 -6.76
N SER A 55 -0.83 -16.28 -7.95
CA SER A 55 -1.13 -17.31 -8.95
C SER A 55 -0.70 -18.72 -8.51
N MET A 56 0.51 -18.88 -7.96
CA MET A 56 1.03 -20.17 -7.47
C MET A 56 0.25 -20.70 -6.26
N LEU A 57 -0.23 -19.81 -5.38
CA LEU A 57 -1.12 -20.16 -4.27
C LEU A 57 -2.56 -20.45 -4.74
N GLY A 58 -2.83 -20.43 -6.06
CA GLY A 58 -4.17 -20.61 -6.61
C GLY A 58 -5.16 -19.53 -6.16
N MET A 59 -4.66 -18.41 -5.61
CA MET A 59 -5.49 -17.28 -5.14
C MET A 59 -5.98 -16.42 -6.32
N LYS A 60 -6.25 -17.04 -7.48
CA LYS A 60 -6.90 -16.43 -8.66
C LYS A 60 -8.41 -16.27 -8.45
N GLY A 61 -8.81 -16.05 -7.21
CA GLY A 61 -10.17 -16.18 -6.72
C GLY A 61 -10.06 -16.53 -5.26
N ASN A 62 -11.08 -16.17 -4.49
CA ASN A 62 -11.24 -16.62 -3.12
C ASN A 62 -11.25 -18.17 -3.08
N LEU A 63 -10.10 -18.84 -3.12
CA LEU A 63 -9.93 -20.09 -2.41
C LEU A 63 -10.04 -19.66 -0.94
N SER A 64 -11.29 -19.57 -0.49
CA SER A 64 -11.59 -19.51 0.92
C SER A 64 -11.01 -20.80 1.49
N LEU A 65 -9.85 -20.69 2.16
CA LEU A 65 -9.59 -21.52 3.32
C LEU A 65 -10.88 -21.45 4.14
N ARG A 66 -11.76 -22.45 4.01
CA ARG A 66 -13.09 -22.37 4.63
C ARG A 66 -12.96 -22.37 6.15
N PHE A 67 -11.80 -22.79 6.65
CA PHE A 67 -11.52 -23.00 8.06
C PHE A 67 -10.16 -22.45 8.47
N ILE A 68 -10.14 -21.85 9.66
CA ILE A 68 -8.93 -21.54 10.43
C ILE A 68 -9.08 -22.30 11.75
N GLY A 69 -8.45 -23.47 11.88
CA GLY A 69 -8.70 -24.38 13.00
C GLY A 69 -10.20 -24.81 13.07
N PRO A 70 -10.84 -24.79 14.26
CA PRO A 70 -12.26 -25.15 14.39
C PRO A 70 -13.24 -24.03 13.93
N TYR A 71 -12.73 -22.91 13.43
CA TYR A 71 -13.54 -21.75 13.04
C TYR A 71 -13.80 -21.74 11.54
N GLN A 72 -15.06 -21.58 11.13
CA GLN A 72 -15.45 -21.40 9.73
C GLN A 72 -15.38 -19.92 9.34
N ILE A 73 -14.78 -19.63 8.18
CA ILE A 73 -14.84 -18.30 7.58
C ILE A 73 -16.27 -18.06 7.05
N PHE A 74 -17.03 -17.23 7.76
CA PHE A 74 -18.41 -16.91 7.43
C PHE A 74 -18.51 -15.80 6.37
N LYS A 75 -17.69 -14.75 6.50
CA LYS A 75 -17.65 -13.63 5.55
C LYS A 75 -16.26 -13.01 5.47
N ARG A 76 -15.79 -12.74 4.24
CA ARG A 76 -14.63 -11.87 4.01
C ARG A 76 -15.13 -10.44 3.86
N VAL A 77 -14.72 -9.57 4.78
CA VAL A 77 -15.18 -8.16 4.81
C VAL A 77 -14.20 -7.27 4.05
N ASP A 78 -12.89 -7.45 4.29
CA ASP A 78 -11.80 -6.74 3.62
C ASP A 78 -10.55 -7.62 3.50
N GLN A 79 -9.52 -7.13 2.81
CA GLN A 79 -8.24 -7.84 2.66
C GLN A 79 -7.56 -8.18 4.00
N LEU A 80 -7.85 -7.43 5.06
CA LEU A 80 -7.32 -7.64 6.41
C LEU A 80 -8.38 -8.08 7.43
N HIS A 81 -9.66 -8.11 7.07
CA HIS A 81 -10.75 -8.35 8.01
C HIS A 81 -11.63 -9.53 7.57
N ILE A 82 -11.71 -10.55 8.43
CA ILE A 82 -12.44 -11.79 8.19
C ILE A 82 -13.34 -12.06 9.40
N SER A 83 -14.61 -12.33 9.16
CA SER A 83 -15.56 -12.76 10.18
C SER A 83 -15.58 -14.28 10.28
N LEU A 84 -15.36 -14.79 11.50
CA LEU A 84 -15.29 -16.21 11.83
C LEU A 84 -16.50 -16.64 12.66
N ASN A 85 -17.03 -17.83 12.42
CA ASN A 85 -17.99 -18.50 13.29
C ASN A 85 -17.34 -19.74 13.92
N TYR A 86 -17.60 -19.97 15.20
CA TYR A 86 -17.15 -21.17 15.89
C TYR A 86 -18.08 -22.34 15.54
N LEU A 87 -17.51 -23.48 15.14
CA LEU A 87 -18.28 -24.72 15.03
C LEU A 87 -18.37 -25.37 16.41
N GLN A 88 -19.53 -25.26 17.04
CA GLN A 88 -19.89 -26.05 18.21
C GLN A 88 -20.27 -27.45 17.71
N ASN A 89 -19.47 -28.47 18.05
CA ASN A 89 -19.84 -29.89 17.92
C ASN A 89 -20.92 -30.24 18.93
#